data_AF-A0A321LNW7-F1
#
_entry.id   AF-A0A321LNW7-F1
#
_cell.length_a   1.000
_cell.length_b   1.000
_cell.length_c   1.000
_cell.angle_alpha   90.00
_cell.angle_beta   90.00
_cell.angle_gamma   90.00
#
_symmetry.space_group_name_H-M   'P 1'
#
loop_
_entity.id
_entity.type
_entity.pdbx_description
1 polymer ?
#
loop_
_entity_poly.entity_id
_entity_poly.type
_entity_poly.pdbx_seq_one_letter_code
_entity_poly.pdbx_strand_id
1 'polypeptide(L)'
;MALSATVLATQTNKLKEIYVSITPSNSPAGYVTGGDTLDLTALKNPSFLSEPFLSRTPISVGVMNEEMSGNFIGIVPGTALNNYKIKFYGPGGTELTAGNYPAAVTGGTLQLVIIASGGVN
;
A
#
# COMPACT_ATOMS: atom_id res chain seq x y z
N MET A 1 3.81 30.57 -27.61
CA MET A 1 3.90 31.27 -26.31
C MET A 1 4.69 30.40 -25.36
N ALA A 2 5.72 30.94 -24.70
CA ALA A 2 6.47 30.19 -23.70
C ALA A 2 5.72 30.25 -22.35
N LEU A 3 5.60 29.10 -21.67
CA LEU A 3 5.08 29.04 -20.31
C LEU A 3 6.12 29.60 -19.33
N SER A 4 5.71 30.56 -18.50
CA SER A 4 6.49 31.01 -17.35
C SER A 4 5.99 30.30 -16.09
N ALA A 5 6.89 29.63 -15.37
CA ALA A 5 6.63 29.07 -14.05
C ALA A 5 7.49 29.79 -13.01
N THR A 6 6.87 30.27 -11.94
CA THR A 6 7.55 30.88 -10.80
C THR A 6 7.62 29.85 -9.69
N VAL A 7 8.83 29.42 -9.31
CA VAL A 7 9.03 28.53 -8.17
C VAL A 7 8.94 29.38 -6.89
N LEU A 8 7.89 29.19 -6.09
CA LEU A 8 7.67 29.99 -4.89
C LEU A 8 8.45 29.48 -3.66
N ALA A 9 8.81 28.19 -3.61
CA ALA A 9 9.69 27.61 -2.58
C ALA A 9 10.14 26.17 -2.95
N THR A 10 11.28 25.74 -2.40
CA THR A 10 11.77 24.34 -2.40
C THR A 10 11.92 23.84 -0.96
N GLN A 11 11.36 22.67 -0.64
CA GLN A 11 11.56 22.00 0.67
C GLN A 11 12.62 20.90 0.58
N THR A 12 13.52 20.87 1.56
CA THR A 12 14.60 19.88 1.70
C THR A 12 14.06 18.59 2.32
N ASN A 13 13.80 17.58 1.48
CA ASN A 13 13.53 16.17 1.82
C ASN A 13 12.70 15.90 3.09
N LYS A 14 11.37 15.84 2.90
CA LYS A 14 10.42 15.35 3.91
C LYS A 14 9.83 13.98 3.57
N LEU A 15 10.29 13.24 2.56
CA LEU A 15 9.75 11.91 2.30
C LEU A 15 10.44 10.86 3.17
N LYS A 16 9.65 9.94 3.71
CA LYS A 16 10.10 8.78 4.46
C LYS A 16 9.50 7.53 3.85
N GLU A 17 10.32 6.51 3.75
CA GLU A 17 9.97 5.22 3.20
C GLU A 17 9.96 4.18 4.32
N ILE A 18 8.91 3.37 4.36
CA ILE A 18 8.83 2.19 5.23
C ILE A 18 8.68 0.96 4.36
N TYR A 19 9.44 -0.06 4.70
CA TYR A 19 9.31 -1.38 4.13
C TYR A 19 8.52 -2.25 5.10
N VAL A 20 7.36 -2.73 4.68
CA VAL A 20 6.42 -3.49 5.53
C VAL A 20 6.22 -4.87 4.92
N SER A 21 6.39 -5.91 5.73
CA SER A 21 5.93 -7.24 5.37
C SER A 21 4.51 -7.42 5.88
N ILE A 22 3.61 -7.86 5.02
CA ILE A 22 2.23 -8.19 5.37
C ILE A 22 1.91 -9.61 4.91
N THR A 23 1.03 -10.28 5.65
CA THR A 23 0.45 -11.54 5.22
C THR A 23 -0.99 -11.26 4.79
N PRO A 24 -1.32 -11.37 3.49
CA PRO A 24 -2.70 -11.20 3.03
C PRO A 24 -3.62 -12.21 3.70
N SER A 25 -4.89 -11.83 3.87
CA SER A 25 -5.85 -12.66 4.56
C SER A 25 -6.24 -13.80 3.63
N ASN A 26 -6.00 -15.04 4.04
CA ASN A 26 -6.44 -16.21 3.27
C ASN A 26 -7.94 -16.51 3.42
N SER A 27 -8.73 -15.53 3.84
CA SER A 27 -10.15 -15.70 4.12
C SER A 27 -11.00 -15.22 2.93
N PRO A 28 -11.89 -16.07 2.39
CA PRO A 28 -12.89 -15.61 1.41
C PRO A 28 -13.79 -14.49 1.95
N ALA A 29 -13.92 -14.37 3.29
CA ALA A 29 -14.64 -13.28 3.94
C ALA A 29 -13.87 -11.94 3.93
N GLY A 30 -12.57 -11.94 3.61
CA GLY A 30 -11.78 -10.74 3.34
C GLY A 30 -12.05 -10.16 1.95
N TYR A 31 -12.40 -11.02 0.97
CA TYR A 31 -12.67 -10.65 -0.42
C TYR A 31 -14.14 -10.25 -0.69
N VAL A 32 -14.82 -9.64 0.29
CA VAL A 32 -16.26 -9.34 0.18
C VAL A 32 -16.53 -8.11 -0.71
N THR A 33 -15.50 -7.35 -1.10
CA THR A 33 -15.68 -6.12 -1.88
C THR A 33 -14.53 -5.80 -2.84
N GLY A 34 -13.95 -6.82 -3.49
CA GLY A 34 -12.87 -6.67 -4.47
C GLY A 34 -11.52 -6.37 -3.83
N GLY A 35 -10.97 -7.37 -3.14
CA GLY A 35 -9.66 -7.30 -2.50
C GLY A 35 -9.69 -7.48 -0.98
N ASP A 36 -8.56 -7.90 -0.41
CA ASP A 36 -8.33 -7.90 1.03
C ASP A 36 -8.22 -6.48 1.55
N THR A 37 -8.83 -6.20 2.70
CA THR A 37 -8.59 -4.96 3.42
C THR A 37 -7.16 -4.91 3.94
N LEU A 38 -6.45 -3.83 3.62
CA LEU A 38 -5.15 -3.49 4.16
C LEU A 38 -5.32 -2.34 5.17
N ASP A 39 -5.15 -2.65 6.45
CA ASP A 39 -5.18 -1.66 7.52
C ASP A 39 -3.76 -1.20 7.88
N LEU A 40 -3.47 0.05 7.51
CA LEU A 40 -2.19 0.72 7.77
C LEU A 40 -2.22 1.60 9.02
N THR A 41 -3.26 1.51 9.87
CA THR A 41 -3.38 2.35 11.08
C THR A 41 -2.26 2.12 12.08
N ALA A 42 -1.63 0.93 12.10
CA ALA A 42 -0.43 0.67 12.90
C ALA A 42 0.78 1.53 12.50
N LEU A 43 0.78 2.10 11.28
CA LEU A 43 1.79 3.05 10.80
C LEU A 43 1.45 4.50 11.17
N LYS A 44 0.34 4.74 11.87
CA LYS A 44 0.04 6.04 12.47
C LYS A 44 0.92 6.18 13.71
N ASN A 45 1.90 7.07 13.64
CA ASN A 45 2.79 7.36 14.77
C ASN A 45 3.55 6.11 15.30
N PRO A 46 4.31 5.40 14.45
CA PRO A 46 5.03 4.21 14.87
C PRO A 46 6.08 4.59 15.92
N SER A 47 5.90 4.09 17.14
CA SER A 47 6.81 4.34 18.27
C SER A 47 8.24 3.84 18.05
N PHE A 48 8.45 3.02 17.02
CA PHE A 48 9.76 2.54 16.59
C PHE A 48 10.52 3.52 15.68
N LEU A 49 9.91 4.62 15.24
CA LEU A 49 10.60 5.67 14.50
C LEU A 49 10.92 6.82 15.45
N SER A 50 12.19 7.24 15.47
CA SER A 50 12.64 8.42 16.23
C SER A 50 11.91 9.71 15.83
N GLU A 51 11.40 9.75 14.60
CA GLU A 51 10.65 10.86 14.03
C GLU A 51 9.42 10.26 13.33
N PRO A 52 8.28 10.10 14.03
CA PRO A 52 7.11 9.43 13.47
C PRO A 52 6.46 10.24 12.33
N PHE A 53 5.67 9.57 11.51
CA PHE A 53 4.84 10.26 10.52
C PHE A 53 3.75 11.06 11.23
N LEU A 54 3.69 12.36 10.96
CA LEU A 54 2.49 13.15 11.26
C LEU A 54 1.35 12.52 10.45
N SER A 55 0.34 12.00 11.14
CA SER A 55 -0.85 11.29 10.64
C SER A 55 -1.43 11.84 9.32
N ARG A 56 -0.79 11.52 8.20
CA ARG A 56 -1.23 11.81 6.83
C ARG A 56 -1.33 10.48 6.11
N THR A 57 -2.34 10.34 5.25
CA THR A 57 -2.41 9.21 4.32
C THR A 57 -1.09 9.10 3.55
N PRO A 58 -0.62 7.88 3.22
CA PRO A 58 0.54 7.69 2.39
C PRO A 58 0.44 8.50 1.10
N ILE A 59 1.56 9.04 0.66
CA ILE A 59 1.68 9.66 -0.67
C ILE A 59 1.63 8.56 -1.73
N SER A 60 2.27 7.42 -1.44
CA SER A 60 2.23 6.24 -2.29
C SER A 60 2.38 4.97 -1.45
N VAL A 61 1.72 3.90 -1.90
CA VAL A 61 1.91 2.53 -1.42
C VAL A 61 2.18 1.66 -2.64
N GLY A 62 3.36 1.05 -2.69
CA GLY A 62 3.78 0.14 -3.76
C GLY A 62 3.97 -1.27 -3.25
N VAL A 63 3.79 -2.26 -4.13
CA VAL A 63 4.17 -3.65 -3.88
C VAL A 63 5.56 -3.87 -4.47
N MET A 64 6.47 -4.45 -3.70
CA MET A 64 7.82 -4.76 -4.19
C MET A 64 7.90 -6.16 -4.80
N ASN A 65 7.12 -7.11 -4.27
CA ASN A 65 6.92 -8.39 -4.91
C ASN A 65 5.63 -8.35 -5.71
N GLU A 66 5.73 -8.01 -6.99
CA GLU A 66 4.56 -7.85 -7.88
C GLU A 66 3.87 -9.17 -8.22
N GLU A 67 4.43 -10.31 -7.80
CA GLU A 67 3.92 -11.65 -8.07
C GLU A 67 3.96 -12.56 -6.82
N MET A 68 2.92 -13.39 -6.66
CA MET A 68 2.81 -14.44 -5.66
C MET A 68 2.00 -15.62 -6.22
N SER A 69 2.61 -16.80 -6.24
CA SER A 69 1.96 -18.06 -6.63
C SER A 69 1.33 -18.04 -8.03
N GLY A 70 1.96 -17.37 -8.99
CA GLY A 70 1.52 -17.16 -10.36
C GLY A 70 0.52 -16.02 -10.55
N ASN A 71 0.23 -15.23 -9.51
CA ASN A 71 -0.73 -14.13 -9.54
C ASN A 71 -0.04 -12.79 -9.31
N PHE A 72 -0.49 -11.76 -10.01
CA PHE A 72 0.02 -10.41 -9.86
C PHE A 72 -0.72 -9.67 -8.76
N ILE A 73 -0.01 -8.79 -8.05
CA ILE A 73 -0.59 -8.05 -6.92
C ILE A 73 -0.75 -6.58 -7.28
N GLY A 74 -1.89 -6.00 -6.91
CA GLY A 74 -2.14 -4.56 -6.99
C GLY A 74 -2.59 -3.99 -5.66
N ILE A 75 -2.27 -2.71 -5.44
CA ILE A 75 -2.79 -1.93 -4.32
C ILE A 75 -3.86 -0.98 -4.83
N VAL A 76 -5.00 -0.98 -4.15
CA VAL A 76 -6.04 0.03 -4.35
C VAL A 76 -5.92 1.04 -3.22
N PRO A 77 -5.59 2.31 -3.53
CA PRO A 77 -5.48 3.34 -2.51
C PRO A 77 -6.80 3.53 -1.77
N GLY A 78 -6.70 3.57 -0.44
CA GLY A 78 -7.79 3.96 0.44
C GLY A 78 -7.92 5.47 0.60
N THR A 79 -9.10 5.95 0.99
CA THR A 79 -9.29 7.34 1.44
C THR A 79 -8.82 7.58 2.88
N ALA A 80 -8.57 6.50 3.63
CA ALA A 80 -8.08 6.48 5.00
C ALA A 80 -7.06 5.34 5.19
N LEU A 81 -6.28 5.36 6.28
CA LEU A 81 -5.28 4.32 6.54
C LEU A 81 -5.87 2.91 6.69
N ASN A 82 -7.12 2.80 7.16
CA ASN A 82 -7.78 1.52 7.44
C ASN A 82 -8.60 0.96 6.27
N ASN A 83 -8.56 1.58 5.09
CA ASN A 83 -9.39 1.17 3.95
C ASN A 83 -8.64 1.03 2.62
N TYR A 84 -7.31 0.84 2.68
CA TYR A 84 -6.56 0.36 1.52
C TYR A 84 -7.01 -1.06 1.18
N LYS A 85 -6.78 -1.47 -0.07
CA LYS A 85 -7.00 -2.87 -0.46
C LYS A 85 -5.84 -3.46 -1.23
N ILE A 86 -5.71 -4.77 -1.10
CA ILE A 86 -4.83 -5.59 -1.92
C ILE A 86 -5.69 -6.42 -2.85
N LYS A 87 -5.38 -6.36 -4.15
CA LYS A 87 -6.02 -7.16 -5.19
C LYS A 87 -5.03 -8.11 -5.81
N PHE A 88 -5.53 -9.26 -6.22
CA PHE A 88 -4.77 -10.26 -6.94
C PHE A 88 -5.37 -10.46 -8.33
N TYR A 89 -4.49 -10.62 -9.32
CA TYR A 89 -4.84 -10.78 -10.71
C TYR A 89 -4.20 -12.05 -11.24
N GLY A 90 -4.98 -12.86 -11.95
CA GLY A 90 -4.44 -14.00 -12.68
C GLY A 90 -3.60 -13.56 -13.89
N PRO A 91 -2.91 -14.51 -14.54
CA PRO A 91 -2.23 -14.26 -15.80
C PRO A 91 -3.15 -13.57 -16.82
N GLY A 92 -2.65 -12.51 -17.46
CA GLY A 92 -3.45 -11.70 -18.40
C GLY A 92 -4.24 -10.55 -17.75
N GLY A 93 -4.11 -10.33 -16.44
CA GLY A 93 -4.65 -9.14 -15.76
C GLY A 93 -6.10 -9.26 -15.28
N THR A 94 -6.68 -10.46 -15.31
CA THR A 94 -8.04 -10.70 -14.81
C THR A 94 -8.04 -10.72 -13.28
N GLU A 95 -8.86 -9.87 -12.65
CA GLU A 95 -9.02 -9.87 -11.19
C GLU A 95 -9.54 -11.24 -10.70
N LEU A 96 -8.92 -11.76 -9.65
CA LEU A 96 -9.38 -13.01 -9.04
C LEU A 96 -10.76 -12.82 -8.40
N THR A 97 -11.57 -13.86 -8.41
CA THR A 97 -12.86 -13.84 -7.70
C THR A 97 -12.69 -14.34 -6.27
N ALA A 98 -13.67 -14.07 -5.39
CA ALA A 98 -13.66 -14.51 -4.00
C ALA A 98 -13.43 -16.02 -3.82
N GLY A 99 -13.86 -16.85 -4.79
CA GLY A 99 -13.67 -18.30 -4.73
C GLY A 99 -12.24 -18.76 -5.02
N ASN A 100 -11.53 -18.08 -5.92
CA ASN A 100 -10.14 -18.40 -6.29
C ASN A 100 -9.11 -17.73 -5.37
N TYR A 101 -9.53 -16.66 -4.68
CA TYR A 101 -8.66 -15.82 -3.87
C TYR A 101 -7.91 -16.57 -2.73
N PRO A 102 -8.56 -17.43 -1.91
CA PRO A 102 -7.88 -18.07 -0.77
C PRO A 102 -6.68 -18.93 -1.17
N ALA A 103 -6.76 -19.59 -2.33
CA ALA A 103 -5.69 -20.42 -2.88
C ALA A 103 -4.53 -19.59 -3.47
N ALA A 104 -4.82 -18.37 -3.96
CA ALA A 104 -3.82 -17.48 -4.52
C ALA A 104 -2.95 -16.80 -3.45
N VAL A 105 -3.51 -16.57 -2.27
CA VAL A 105 -2.85 -15.82 -1.17
C VAL A 105 -2.23 -16.71 -0.09
N THR A 106 -2.26 -18.04 -0.25
CA THR A 106 -1.83 -18.96 0.82
C THR A 106 -0.31 -18.99 0.96
N GLY A 107 0.20 -18.77 2.17
CA GLY A 107 1.60 -19.06 2.54
C GLY A 107 2.65 -18.04 2.11
N GLY A 108 2.25 -16.96 1.43
CA GLY A 108 3.15 -15.90 0.99
C GLY A 108 3.10 -14.66 1.89
N THR A 109 4.20 -13.91 1.91
CA THR A 109 4.25 -12.55 2.46
C THR A 109 4.36 -11.55 1.32
N LEU A 110 3.65 -10.43 1.42
CA LEU A 110 3.82 -9.29 0.53
C LEU A 110 4.78 -8.31 1.18
N GLN A 111 5.67 -7.75 0.38
CA GLN A 111 6.53 -6.66 0.78
C GLN A 111 6.01 -5.38 0.16
N LEU A 112 5.64 -4.43 1.00
CA LEU A 112 5.16 -3.12 0.59
C LEU A 112 6.23 -2.06 0.87
N VAL A 113 6.30 -1.08 -0.02
CA VAL A 113 6.98 0.19 0.23
C VAL A 113 5.93 1.27 0.41
N ILE A 114 6.05 2.02 1.50
CA ILE A 114 5.10 3.06 1.87
C ILE A 114 5.87 4.37 1.95
N ILE A 115 5.50 5.31 1.08
CA ILE A 115 6.10 6.64 1.01
C ILE A 115 5.14 7.62 1.63
N ALA A 116 5.58 8.33 2.66
CA ALA A 116 4.78 9.37 3.31
C ALA A 116 5.65 10.58 3.67
N SER A 117 5.00 11.72 3.92
CA SER A 117 5.72 12.91 4.39
C SER A 117 6.11 12.74 5.87
N GLY A 118 7.40 12.65 6.17
CA GLY A 118 7.97 13.00 7.45
C GLY A 118 7.87 14.50 7.74
N GLY A 119 7.80 14.86 9.02
CA GLY A 119 7.87 16.24 9.45
C GLY A 119 8.29 16.30 10.92
N VAL A 120 9.19 17.23 11.22
CA VAL A 120 9.41 17.73 12.58
C VAL A 120 8.17 18.53 13.00
N ASN A 121 7.75 18.34 14.25
CA ASN A 121 6.76 19.19 14.91
C ASN A 121 7.16 20.67 14.86
#